data_AF-A0A9D8X913-F1
#
_entry.id   AF-A0A9D8X913-F1
#
_cell.length_a   1.000
_cell.length_b   1.000
_cell.length_c   1.000
_cell.angle_alpha   90.00
_cell.angle_beta   90.00
_cell.angle_gamma   90.00
#
_symmetry.space_group_name_H-M   'P 1'
#
loop_
_entity.id
_entity.type
_entity.pdbx_description
1 polymer ?
#
loop_
_entity_poly.entity_id
_entity_poly.type
_entity_poly.pdbx_seq_one_letter_code
_entity_poly.pdbx_strand_id
1 'polypeptide(L)'
;MLKLFQKEQRDKITRLLSVMLPIIGTQVAIIGMYFFDASMSGQAGDVDLAGAAIGGNLWMPIQTGFNGVLFAGMPLVAHLLGAGEKDKIKVVIRHGLLLGAIFSLLVILGGLFAVPLVLDHMGLEPEVEYVAIRYLWGVALG
;
A
#
# COMPACT_ATOMS: atom_id res chain seq x y z
N MET A 1 -25.32 -20.05 33.45
CA MET A 1 -24.37 -18.96 33.15
C MET A 1 -23.41 -19.27 32.00
N LEU A 2 -22.80 -20.47 31.88
CA LEU A 2 -21.87 -20.78 30.76
C LEU A 2 -22.49 -20.75 29.33
N LYS A 3 -23.79 -21.07 29.16
CA LYS A 3 -24.44 -21.09 27.83
C LYS A 3 -24.71 -19.70 27.23
N LEU A 4 -24.80 -18.66 28.06
CA LEU A 4 -24.95 -17.26 27.61
C LEU A 4 -23.64 -16.73 26.99
N PHE A 5 -22.50 -17.11 27.58
CA PHE A 5 -21.16 -16.78 27.04
C PHE A 5 -20.90 -17.42 25.67
N GLN A 6 -21.33 -18.67 25.44
CA GLN A 6 -21.12 -19.35 24.16
C GLN A 6 -21.90 -18.74 23.00
N LYS A 7 -23.14 -18.28 23.25
CA LYS A 7 -23.97 -17.66 22.19
C LYS A 7 -23.44 -16.28 21.82
N GLU A 8 -23.09 -15.46 22.81
CA GLU A 8 -22.51 -14.13 22.60
C GLU A 8 -21.14 -14.19 21.89
N GLN A 9 -20.32 -15.20 22.19
CA GLN A 9 -19.05 -15.42 21.48
C GLN A 9 -19.24 -15.88 20.02
N ARG A 10 -20.24 -16.72 19.74
CA ARG A 10 -20.59 -17.09 18.36
C ARG A 10 -21.05 -15.89 17.54
N ASP A 11 -21.83 -14.99 18.14
CA ASP A 11 -22.28 -13.78 17.46
C ASP A 11 -21.11 -12.82 17.19
N LYS A 12 -20.16 -12.69 18.12
CA LYS A 12 -18.92 -11.93 17.92
C LYS A 12 -18.05 -12.51 16.81
N ILE A 13 -17.85 -13.82 16.79
CA ILE A 13 -17.08 -14.52 15.75
C ILE A 13 -17.73 -14.36 14.38
N THR A 14 -19.06 -14.49 14.28
CA THR A 14 -19.79 -14.32 13.02
C THR A 14 -19.63 -12.89 12.48
N ARG A 15 -19.72 -11.87 13.34
CA ARG A 15 -19.48 -10.47 12.95
C ARG A 15 -18.04 -10.24 12.51
N LEU A 16 -17.07 -10.80 13.24
CA LEU A 16 -15.66 -10.74 12.87
C LEU A 16 -15.43 -11.35 11.48
N LEU A 17 -15.97 -12.56 11.24
CA LEU A 17 -15.88 -13.24 9.96
C LEU A 17 -16.54 -12.45 8.83
N SER A 18 -17.66 -11.77 9.08
CA SER A 18 -18.31 -10.94 8.06
C SER A 18 -17.45 -9.76 7.58
N VAL A 19 -16.53 -9.26 8.41
CA VAL A 19 -15.58 -8.20 8.05
C VAL A 19 -14.27 -8.78 7.51
N MET A 20 -13.81 -9.90 8.07
CA MET A 20 -12.57 -10.56 7.64
C MET A 20 -12.67 -11.20 6.25
N LEU A 21 -13.80 -11.84 5.91
CA LEU A 21 -13.95 -12.53 4.63
C LEU A 21 -13.77 -11.57 3.44
N PRO A 22 -14.40 -10.38 3.42
CA PRO A 22 -14.12 -9.36 2.41
C PRO A 22 -12.66 -8.91 2.39
N ILE A 23 -12.04 -8.66 3.56
CA ILE A 23 -10.64 -8.23 3.66
C ILE A 23 -9.70 -9.27 3.05
N ILE A 24 -9.90 -10.54 3.38
CA ILE A 24 -9.12 -11.65 2.80
C ILE A 24 -9.29 -11.68 1.28
N GLY A 25 -10.52 -11.51 0.79
CA GLY A 25 -10.80 -11.41 -0.64
C GLY A 25 -10.02 -10.27 -1.31
N THR A 26 -9.99 -9.09 -0.69
CA THR A 26 -9.20 -7.94 -1.16
C THR A 26 -7.70 -8.25 -1.17
N GLN A 27 -7.17 -8.89 -0.13
CA GLN A 27 -5.74 -9.25 -0.08
C GLN A 27 -5.37 -10.27 -1.16
N VAL A 28 -6.22 -11.26 -1.42
CA VAL A 28 -6.01 -12.24 -2.51
C VAL A 28 -6.05 -11.53 -3.87
N ALA A 29 -6.97 -10.59 -4.06
CA ALA A 29 -7.05 -9.80 -5.30
C ALA A 29 -5.79 -8.93 -5.50
N ILE A 30 -5.28 -8.30 -4.44
CA ILE A 30 -4.03 -7.52 -4.48
C ILE A 30 -2.83 -8.42 -4.83
N ILE A 31 -2.71 -9.60 -4.22
CA ILE A 31 -1.64 -10.55 -4.56
C ILE A 31 -1.78 -11.01 -6.03
N GLY A 32 -3.01 -11.26 -6.48
CA GLY A 32 -3.29 -11.59 -7.88
C GLY A 32 -2.86 -10.48 -8.84
N MET A 33 -3.11 -9.22 -8.50
CA MET A 33 -2.66 -8.06 -9.27
C MET A 33 -1.13 -8.07 -9.44
N TYR A 34 -0.37 -8.20 -8.35
CA TYR A 34 1.10 -8.29 -8.42
C TYR A 34 1.59 -9.46 -9.27
N PHE A 35 0.90 -10.61 -9.19
CA PHE A 35 1.23 -11.76 -10.03
C PHE A 35 0.99 -11.48 -11.52
N PHE A 36 -0.14 -10.86 -11.87
CA PHE A 36 -0.43 -10.51 -13.25
C PHE A 36 0.51 -9.43 -13.77
N ASP A 37 0.89 -8.45 -12.96
CA ASP A 37 1.88 -7.42 -13.32
C ASP A 37 3.21 -8.08 -13.71
N ALA A 38 3.71 -8.98 -12.86
CA ALA A 38 4.94 -9.72 -13.12
C ALA A 38 4.82 -10.68 -14.32
N SER A 39 3.69 -11.36 -14.49
CA SER A 39 3.45 -12.25 -15.63
C SER A 39 3.39 -11.48 -16.95
N MET A 40 2.78 -10.30 -16.96
CA MET A 40 2.69 -9.43 -18.13
C MET A 40 4.05 -8.84 -18.49
N SER A 41 4.82 -8.33 -17.51
CA SER A 41 6.18 -7.84 -17.76
C SER A 41 7.13 -8.97 -18.20
N GLY A 42 6.95 -10.18 -17.67
CA GLY A 42 7.70 -11.36 -18.11
C GLY A 42 7.44 -11.79 -19.55
N GLN A 43 6.24 -11.55 -20.07
CA GLN A 43 5.94 -11.78 -21.49
C GLN A 43 6.53 -10.69 -22.41
N ALA A 44 6.71 -9.47 -21.90
CA ALA A 44 7.31 -8.37 -22.66
C ALA A 44 8.82 -8.58 -22.87
N GLY A 45 9.51 -9.17 -21.89
CA GLY A 45 10.88 -9.62 -21.99
C GLY A 45 11.59 -9.67 -20.64
N ASP A 46 12.75 -10.34 -20.59
CA ASP A 46 13.55 -10.46 -19.35
C ASP A 46 13.97 -9.09 -18.80
N VAL A 47 14.29 -8.14 -19.70
CA VAL A 47 14.65 -6.76 -19.37
C VAL A 47 13.48 -6.00 -18.75
N ASP A 48 12.27 -6.15 -19.30
CA ASP A 48 11.07 -5.48 -18.79
C ASP A 48 10.67 -6.01 -17.42
N LEU A 49 10.74 -7.34 -17.24
CA LEU A 49 10.52 -7.99 -15.94
C LEU A 49 11.53 -7.54 -14.90
N ALA A 50 12.82 -7.52 -15.25
CA ALA A 50 13.88 -7.08 -14.34
C ALA A 50 13.70 -5.61 -13.95
N GLY A 51 13.42 -4.74 -14.91
CA GLY A 51 13.21 -3.31 -14.66
C GLY A 51 12.00 -3.04 -13.77
N ALA A 52 10.86 -3.69 -14.06
CA ALA A 52 9.65 -3.59 -13.24
C ALA A 52 9.87 -4.14 -11.82
N ALA A 53 10.61 -5.25 -11.67
CA ALA A 53 10.93 -5.83 -10.37
C ALA A 53 11.85 -4.91 -9.54
N ILE A 54 12.88 -4.31 -10.15
CA ILE A 54 13.78 -3.36 -9.48
C ILE A 54 12.99 -2.12 -9.03
N GLY A 55 12.20 -1.52 -9.94
CA GLY A 55 11.37 -0.36 -9.63
C GLY A 55 10.34 -0.66 -8.54
N GLY A 56 9.65 -1.80 -8.62
CA GLY A 56 8.68 -2.25 -7.62
C GLY A 56 9.31 -2.51 -6.25
N ASN A 57 10.49 -3.14 -6.20
CA ASN A 57 11.23 -3.37 -4.96
C ASN A 57 11.76 -2.08 -4.34
N LEU A 58 12.11 -1.08 -5.14
CA LEU A 58 12.49 0.24 -4.63
C LEU A 58 11.29 0.99 -4.07
N TRP A 59 10.11 0.82 -4.68
CA TRP A 59 8.86 1.42 -4.21
C TRP A 59 8.31 0.78 -2.93
N MET A 60 8.44 -0.54 -2.78
CA MET A 60 7.78 -1.30 -1.70
C MET A 60 8.12 -0.84 -0.26
N PRO A 61 9.37 -0.52 0.11
CA PRO A 61 9.71 0.01 1.43
C PRO A 61 9.07 1.38 1.69
N ILE A 62 9.07 2.25 0.67
CA ILE A 62 8.49 3.59 0.72
C ILE A 62 6.98 3.46 0.94
N GLN A 63 6.32 2.65 0.11
CA GLN A 63 4.89 2.36 0.23
C GLN A 63 4.53 1.79 1.61
N THR A 64 5.29 0.81 2.09
CA THR A 64 5.02 0.16 3.39
C THR A 64 5.18 1.13 4.55
N GLY A 65 6.22 1.97 4.53
CA GLY A 65 6.45 2.99 5.56
C GLY A 65 5.29 3.97 5.68
N PHE A 66 4.81 4.51 4.55
CA PHE A 66 3.68 5.44 4.55
C PHE A 66 2.34 4.76 4.83
N ASN A 67 2.10 3.55 4.33
CA ASN A 67 0.91 2.77 4.66
C ASN A 67 0.79 2.56 6.17
N GLY A 68 1.88 2.33 6.89
CA GLY A 68 1.87 2.22 8.34
C GLY A 68 1.30 3.46 9.04
N VAL A 69 1.75 4.65 8.61
CA VAL A 69 1.28 5.93 9.16
C VAL A 69 -0.20 6.15 8.82
N LEU A 70 -0.60 5.88 7.57
CA LEU A 70 -1.99 6.07 7.13
C LEU A 70 -2.95 5.07 7.78
N PHE A 71 -2.52 3.82 7.98
CA PHE A 71 -3.32 2.79 8.64
C PHE A 71 -3.54 3.08 10.12
N ALA A 72 -2.70 3.88 10.78
CA ALA A 72 -2.99 4.39 12.13
C ALA A 72 -4.28 5.23 12.20
N GLY A 73 -4.74 5.78 11.07
CA GLY A 73 -6.03 6.45 10.97
C GLY A 73 -7.23 5.53 11.14
N MET A 74 -7.13 4.25 10.73
CA MET A 74 -8.24 3.29 10.83
C MET A 74 -8.69 3.04 12.29
N PRO A 75 -7.81 2.67 13.24
CA PRO A 75 -8.20 2.50 14.63
C PRO A 75 -8.65 3.82 15.28
N LEU A 76 -8.07 4.96 14.87
CA LEU A 76 -8.50 6.27 15.37
C LEU A 76 -9.94 6.59 14.97
N VAL A 77 -10.30 6.35 13.70
CA VAL A 77 -11.68 6.51 13.21
C VAL A 77 -12.61 5.52 13.90
N ALA A 78 -12.20 4.24 14.05
CA ALA A 78 -13.00 3.24 14.75
C ALA A 78 -13.28 3.63 16.21
N HIS A 79 -12.27 4.19 16.91
CA HIS A 79 -12.40 4.67 18.27
C HIS A 79 -13.37 5.86 18.37
N LEU A 80 -13.19 6.90 17.53
CA LEU A 80 -14.06 8.08 17.49
C LEU A 80 -15.50 7.72 17.12
N LEU A 81 -15.68 6.75 16.21
CA LEU A 81 -16.98 6.23 15.83
C LEU A 81 -17.66 5.52 17.02
N GLY A 82 -16.90 4.72 17.79
CA GLY A 82 -17.38 4.07 19.01
C GLY A 82 -17.72 5.07 20.14
N ALA A 83 -17.01 6.20 20.21
CA ALA A 83 -17.26 7.28 21.17
C ALA A 83 -18.42 8.21 20.78
N GLY A 84 -18.99 8.07 19.57
CA GLY A 84 -20.05 8.93 19.06
C GLY A 84 -19.59 10.31 18.55
N GLU A 85 -18.28 10.58 18.55
CA GLU A 85 -17.68 11.88 18.20
C GLU A 85 -17.47 12.04 16.68
N LYS A 86 -18.56 11.96 15.91
CA LYS A 86 -18.50 11.95 14.43
C LYS A 86 -17.86 13.21 13.83
N ASP A 87 -17.91 14.35 14.51
CA ASP A 87 -17.29 15.59 13.99
C ASP A 87 -15.76 15.54 14.01
N LYS A 88 -15.16 14.81 14.95
CA LYS A 88 -13.71 14.62 14.99
C LYS A 88 -13.22 13.69 13.87
N ILE A 89 -14.08 12.80 13.36
CA ILE A 89 -13.74 11.94 12.21
C ILE A 89 -13.41 12.79 10.97
N LYS A 90 -14.17 13.88 10.73
CA LYS A 90 -13.90 14.81 9.62
C LYS A 90 -12.52 15.44 9.74
N VAL A 91 -12.10 15.76 10.97
CA VAL A 91 -10.77 16.33 11.26
C VAL A 91 -9.68 15.30 10.95
N VAL A 92 -9.86 14.04 11.38
CA VAL A 92 -8.93 12.95 11.08
C VAL A 92 -8.78 12.74 9.57
N ILE A 93 -9.89 12.72 8.82
CA ILE A 93 -9.85 12.57 7.37
C ILE A 93 -9.12 13.74 6.71
N ARG A 94 -9.39 14.99 7.10
CA ARG A 94 -8.70 16.18 6.56
C ARG A 94 -7.20 16.14 6.81
N HIS A 95 -6.78 15.79 8.03
CA HIS A 95 -5.36 15.67 8.36
C HIS A 95 -4.72 14.48 7.64
N GLY A 96 -5.45 13.37 7.47
CA GLY A 96 -4.99 12.23 6.68
C GLY A 96 -4.74 12.59 5.22
N LEU A 97 -5.66 13.35 4.60
CA LEU A 97 -5.47 13.85 3.23
C LEU A 97 -4.30 14.83 3.13
N LEU A 98 -4.16 15.75 4.10
CA LEU A 98 -3.05 16.70 4.13
C LEU A 98 -1.71 16.00 4.31
N LEU A 99 -1.63 15.00 5.20
CA LEU A 99 -0.44 14.15 5.36
C LEU A 99 -0.14 13.37 4.09
N GLY A 100 -1.16 12.80 3.44
CA GLY A 100 -1.01 12.12 2.15
C GLY A 100 -0.42 13.02 1.06
N ALA A 101 -0.89 14.26 0.96
CA ALA A 101 -0.36 15.24 0.01
C ALA A 101 1.08 15.66 0.34
N ILE A 102 1.42 15.79 1.63
CA ILE A 102 2.80 16.07 2.05
C ILE A 102 3.70 14.87 1.71
N PHE A 103 3.26 13.65 1.99
CA PHE A 103 4.01 12.44 1.69
C PHE A 103 4.20 12.23 0.20
N SER A 104 3.18 12.48 -0.64
CA SER A 104 3.36 12.39 -2.10
C SER A 104 4.40 13.38 -2.60
N LEU A 105 4.37 14.63 -2.12
CA LEU A 105 5.36 15.64 -2.48
C LEU A 105 6.77 15.23 -2.03
N LEU A 106 6.92 14.73 -0.80
CA LEU A 106 8.22 14.27 -0.29
C LEU A 106 8.77 13.08 -1.08
N VAL A 107 7.92 12.14 -1.46
CA VAL A 107 8.30 10.99 -2.28
C VAL A 107 8.74 11.41 -3.67
N ILE A 108 7.98 12.29 -4.34
CA ILE A 108 8.32 12.77 -5.68
C ILE A 108 9.64 13.55 -5.65
N LEU A 109 9.78 14.49 -4.72
CA LEU A 109 11.00 15.29 -4.58
C LEU A 109 12.20 14.43 -4.17
N GLY A 110 12.02 13.49 -3.25
CA GLY A 110 13.07 12.55 -2.85
C GLY A 110 13.47 11.62 -4.00
N GLY A 111 12.50 11.13 -4.76
CA GLY A 111 12.71 10.23 -5.90
C GLY A 111 13.54 10.87 -7.01
N LEU A 112 13.35 12.17 -7.28
CA LEU A 112 14.15 12.91 -8.28
C LEU A 112 15.66 12.83 -8.05
N PHE A 113 16.11 12.78 -6.79
CA PHE A 113 17.52 12.72 -6.44
C PHE A 113 17.98 11.31 -6.06
N ALA A 114 17.12 10.54 -5.39
CA ALA A 114 17.46 9.21 -4.89
C ALA A 114 17.44 8.14 -5.99
N VAL A 115 16.51 8.21 -6.95
CA VAL A 115 16.38 7.18 -7.99
C VAL A 115 17.63 7.08 -8.87
N PRO A 116 18.16 8.18 -9.45
CA PRO A 116 19.40 8.11 -10.24
C PRO A 116 20.58 7.62 -9.39
N LEU A 117 20.72 8.14 -8.17
CA LEU A 117 21.81 7.77 -7.27
C LEU A 117 21.79 6.27 -6.92
N VAL A 118 20.63 5.73 -6.59
CA VAL A 118 20.49 4.33 -6.18
C VAL A 118 20.69 3.40 -7.38
N LEU A 119 20.09 3.71 -8.54
CA LEU A 119 20.20 2.86 -9.72
C LEU A 119 21.63 2.83 -10.29
N ASP A 120 22.34 3.96 -10.31
CA ASP A 120 23.75 4.03 -10.72
C ASP A 120 24.65 3.11 -9.88
N HIS A 121 24.37 3.01 -8.57
CA HIS A 121 25.15 2.16 -7.65
C HIS A 121 24.82 0.67 -7.77
N MET A 122 23.72 0.30 -8.44
CA MET A 122 23.30 -1.09 -8.60
C MET A 122 24.00 -1.79 -9.77
N GLY A 123 24.71 -1.06 -10.63
CA GLY A 123 25.45 -1.63 -11.76
C GLY A 123 24.55 -2.33 -12.77
N LEU A 124 23.36 -1.76 -13.02
CA LEU A 124 22.35 -2.32 -13.90
C LEU A 124 22.75 -2.20 -15.36
N GLU A 125 22.22 -3.10 -16.18
CA GLU A 125 22.33 -2.98 -17.63
C GLU A 125 21.49 -1.78 -18.10
N PRO A 126 21.96 -0.95 -19.06
CA PRO A 126 21.32 0.33 -19.39
C PRO A 126 19.84 0.21 -19.77
N GLU A 127 19.45 -0.91 -20.38
CA GLU A 127 18.07 -1.20 -20.79
C GLU A 127 17.17 -1.46 -19.57
N VAL A 128 17.66 -2.17 -18.55
CA VAL A 128 16.94 -2.45 -17.30
C VAL A 128 16.76 -1.19 -16.47
N GLU A 129 17.81 -0.36 -16.40
CA GLU A 129 17.77 0.93 -15.72
C GLU A 129 16.72 1.86 -16.33
N TYR A 130 16.68 1.94 -17.66
CA TYR A 130 15.69 2.73 -18.39
C TYR A 130 14.26 2.30 -18.07
N VAL A 131 13.98 0.99 -18.06
CA VAL A 131 12.67 0.46 -17.69
C VAL A 131 12.33 0.79 -16.23
N ALA A 132 13.27 0.60 -15.30
CA ALA A 132 13.06 0.88 -13.88
C ALA A 132 12.73 2.36 -13.63
N ILE A 133 13.44 3.29 -14.29
CA ILE A 133 13.16 4.73 -14.20
C ILE A 133 11.75 5.02 -14.71
N ARG A 134 11.35 4.47 -15.86
CA ARG A 134 10.00 4.68 -16.42
C ARG A 134 8.90 4.10 -15.53
N TYR A 135 9.15 2.94 -14.94
CA TYR A 135 8.24 2.36 -13.96
C TYR A 135 8.04 3.30 -12.76
N LEU A 136 9.12 3.82 -12.18
CA LEU A 136 9.07 4.72 -11.04
C LEU A 136 8.41 6.07 -11.37
N TRP A 137 8.62 6.59 -12.58
CA TRP A 137 7.88 7.76 -13.07
C TRP A 137 6.38 7.48 -13.25
N GLY A 138 6.02 6.29 -13.72
CA GLY A 138 4.63 5.84 -13.75
C GLY A 138 4.01 5.85 -12.36
N VAL A 139 4.70 5.28 -11.37
CA VAL A 139 4.26 5.29 -9.97
C VAL A 139 4.16 6.70 -9.40
N ALA A 140 5.06 7.60 -9.75
CA ALA A 140 5.07 8.98 -9.25
C ALA A 140 3.93 9.84 -9.81
N LEU A 141 3.50 9.60 -11.05
CA LEU A 141 2.39 10.30 -11.68
C LEU A 141 1.02 9.81 -11.20
N GLY A 142 0.94 8.54 -10.78
CA GLY A 142 -0.27 7.92 -10.24
C GLY A 142 -1.09 7.21 -11.31
#